data_AF-A0A8J2UB36-F1
#
_entry.id   AF-A0A8J2UB36-F1
#
_cell.length_a   1.000
_cell.length_b   1.000
_cell.length_c   1.000
_cell.angle_alpha   90.00
_cell.angle_beta   90.00
_cell.angle_gamma   90.00
#
_symmetry.space_group_name_H-M   'P 1'
#
loop_
_entity.id
_entity.type
_entity.pdbx_description
1 polymer ?
#
loop_
_entity_poly.entity_id
_entity_poly.type
_entity_poly.pdbx_seq_one_letter_code
_entity_poly.pdbx_strand_id
1 'polypeptide(L)'
;MEFEFTFELKATWGSANYCVSGPETKVDAFVEAFLPVFEGCDGISKNIKGLQKNTPELYARMQAFIDEYSKGWPHLQGVLAFLRKLTANEPFLFLPNLALSQRDRMILHTYLRSEKEGKPFQQLFAETDELFGDLLKRYQLRVLGKERYFVGEPVKEKRKCRFCGKGIPDTTFDSRAHAISESIGNKNLILHDECDGCNAKYGQGIELDIAAYFAFIRTFYGIKGKGGVKPLTGKNFNLTNTDQLRLSFGDGFEFKFGESETSFSLDIPWAYSPQNMFKALCKYFLSLVAEERLVYFSKTIEWINGDVTTEKLPKIAVLFTNIGFKMHPEMALYGRLEDDQTLPYAIGDFSLATFRFIFIVPFTEKDDRSFVRNEDFDHFWNTFKHFNKAEGWTFEDFSGNPKKDQVAVLRVSKKTN
;
A
#
# COMPACT_ATOMS: atom_id res chain seq x y z
N MET A 1 -33.03 -17.57 5.32
CA MET A 1 -32.31 -16.29 5.37
C MET A 1 -31.05 -16.55 6.15
N GLU A 2 -29.89 -16.23 5.59
CA GLU A 2 -28.62 -16.37 6.31
C GLU A 2 -28.42 -15.08 7.11
N PHE A 3 -28.28 -15.21 8.42
CA PHE A 3 -28.04 -14.07 9.31
C PHE A 3 -26.54 -13.90 9.47
N GLU A 4 -26.09 -12.65 9.59
CA GLU A 4 -24.68 -12.32 9.73
C GLU A 4 -24.47 -11.42 10.94
N PHE A 5 -23.45 -11.76 11.74
CA PHE A 5 -22.88 -10.91 12.76
C PHE A 5 -21.44 -10.58 12.36
N THR A 6 -21.14 -9.30 12.21
CA THR A 6 -19.81 -8.82 11.85
C THR A 6 -19.20 -8.03 13.00
N PHE A 7 -17.88 -8.09 13.15
CA PHE A 7 -17.19 -7.23 14.11
C PHE A 7 -15.76 -6.91 13.67
N GLU A 8 -15.30 -5.72 14.06
CA GLU A 8 -13.91 -5.27 13.88
C GLU A 8 -13.19 -5.22 15.23
N LEU A 9 -11.99 -5.79 15.29
CA LEU A 9 -11.02 -5.54 16.34
C LEU A 9 -9.99 -4.54 15.81
N LYS A 10 -9.85 -3.40 16.48
CA LYS A 10 -8.96 -2.31 16.03
C LYS A 10 -7.93 -1.95 17.08
N ALA A 11 -6.67 -1.95 16.69
CA ALA A 11 -5.54 -1.50 17.48
C ALA A 11 -4.80 -0.35 16.77
N THR A 12 -3.83 0.24 17.45
CA THR A 12 -2.99 1.30 16.85
C THR A 12 -2.17 0.80 15.65
N TRP A 13 -1.83 -0.50 15.60
CA TRP A 13 -1.06 -1.07 14.49
C TRP A 13 -1.91 -1.57 13.32
N GLY A 14 -3.22 -1.74 13.47
CA GLY A 14 -4.08 -2.32 12.43
C GLY A 14 -5.47 -2.75 12.93
N SER A 15 -6.23 -3.40 12.05
CA SER A 15 -7.58 -3.87 12.32
C SER A 15 -7.78 -5.28 11.75
N ALA A 16 -8.66 -6.07 12.35
CA ALA A 16 -9.09 -7.37 11.85
C ALA A 16 -10.62 -7.43 11.85
N ASN A 17 -11.21 -7.88 10.74
CA ASN A 17 -12.65 -8.02 10.57
C ASN A 17 -13.03 -9.50 10.58
N TYR A 18 -14.16 -9.80 11.19
CA TYR A 18 -14.68 -11.16 11.31
C TYR A 18 -16.18 -11.15 10.96
N CYS A 19 -16.65 -12.25 10.38
CA CYS A 19 -18.06 -12.45 10.05
C CYS A 19 -18.49 -13.86 10.46
N VAL A 20 -19.52 -13.92 11.28
CA VAL A 20 -20.20 -15.15 11.68
C VAL A 20 -21.53 -15.19 10.95
N SER A 21 -21.68 -16.14 10.03
CA SER A 21 -22.92 -16.35 9.28
C SER A 21 -23.56 -17.70 9.61
N GLY A 22 -24.89 -17.76 9.53
CA GLY A 22 -25.64 -18.99 9.72
C GLY A 22 -27.14 -18.79 9.98
N PRO A 23 -27.85 -19.85 10.44
CA PRO A 23 -29.21 -19.71 10.93
C PRO A 23 -29.28 -18.71 12.09
N GLU A 24 -30.33 -17.87 12.11
CA GLU A 24 -30.56 -16.83 13.13
C GLU A 24 -30.29 -17.33 14.55
N THR A 25 -30.92 -18.44 14.92
CA THR A 25 -30.80 -19.03 16.27
C THR A 25 -29.36 -19.39 16.66
N LYS A 26 -28.51 -19.77 15.69
CA LYS A 26 -27.09 -20.06 15.95
C LYS A 26 -26.27 -18.79 16.08
N VAL A 27 -26.55 -17.79 15.24
CA VAL A 27 -25.85 -16.50 15.27
C VAL A 27 -26.22 -15.75 16.55
N ASP A 28 -27.49 -15.74 16.95
CA ASP A 28 -27.94 -15.14 18.19
C ASP A 28 -27.29 -15.80 19.40
N ALA A 29 -27.30 -17.15 19.47
CA ALA A 29 -26.63 -17.88 20.56
C ALA A 29 -25.13 -17.55 20.63
N PHE A 30 -24.47 -17.43 19.48
CA PHE A 30 -23.08 -16.98 19.42
C PHE A 30 -22.93 -15.57 20.00
N VAL A 31 -23.75 -14.61 19.57
CA VAL A 31 -23.68 -13.22 20.02
C VAL A 31 -23.94 -13.14 21.53
N GLU A 32 -24.94 -13.84 22.05
CA GLU A 32 -25.25 -13.86 23.49
C GLU A 32 -24.11 -14.42 24.34
N ALA A 33 -23.37 -15.39 23.82
CA ALA A 33 -22.18 -15.93 24.49
C ALA A 33 -20.93 -15.06 24.28
N PHE A 34 -20.81 -14.36 23.14
CA PHE A 34 -19.61 -13.61 22.76
C PHE A 34 -19.51 -12.24 23.43
N LEU A 35 -20.60 -11.47 23.43
CA LEU A 35 -20.60 -10.10 23.98
C LEU A 35 -20.15 -10.03 25.45
N PRO A 36 -20.56 -10.95 26.35
CA PRO A 36 -20.12 -10.96 27.75
C PRO A 36 -18.63 -11.26 27.96
N VAL A 37 -17.91 -11.73 26.94
CA VAL A 37 -16.44 -11.93 27.03
C VAL A 37 -15.74 -10.59 27.25
N PHE A 38 -16.25 -9.52 26.64
CA PHE A 38 -15.71 -8.17 26.69
C PHE A 38 -16.09 -7.44 28.00
N GLU A 39 -15.24 -6.52 28.41
CA GLU A 39 -15.47 -5.71 29.61
C GLU A 39 -16.63 -4.73 29.42
N GLY A 40 -17.41 -4.54 30.50
CA GLY A 40 -18.47 -3.55 30.54
C GLY A 40 -19.74 -3.92 29.77
N CYS A 41 -19.93 -5.20 29.42
CA CYS A 41 -21.21 -5.71 28.93
C CYS A 41 -22.24 -5.72 30.05
N ASP A 42 -23.29 -4.90 29.95
CA ASP A 42 -24.44 -5.03 30.84
C ASP A 42 -25.38 -6.13 30.29
N GLY A 43 -25.56 -7.21 31.06
CA GLY A 43 -26.36 -8.36 30.61
C GLY A 43 -27.83 -8.06 30.29
N ILE A 44 -28.29 -6.82 30.49
CA ILE A 44 -29.67 -6.37 30.29
C ILE A 44 -29.81 -5.51 29.03
N SER A 45 -28.86 -4.62 28.70
CA SER A 45 -28.97 -3.75 27.51
C SER A 45 -28.02 -4.14 26.37
N LYS A 46 -27.14 -5.13 26.59
CA LYS A 46 -26.11 -5.58 25.64
C LYS A 46 -25.19 -4.43 25.20
N ASN A 47 -25.11 -3.36 25.98
CA ASN A 47 -24.19 -2.25 25.74
C ASN A 47 -22.80 -2.68 26.21
N ILE A 48 -21.83 -2.60 25.30
CA ILE A 48 -20.43 -2.96 25.57
C ILE A 48 -19.61 -1.69 25.47
N LYS A 49 -18.64 -1.55 26.37
CA LYS A 49 -17.61 -0.52 26.19
C LYS A 49 -16.78 -0.87 24.97
N GLY A 50 -16.85 -0.08 23.91
CA GLY A 50 -16.05 -0.34 22.71
C GLY A 50 -14.55 -0.42 23.01
N LEU A 51 -14.05 0.40 23.95
CA LEU A 51 -12.66 0.35 24.40
C LEU A 51 -12.43 -0.82 25.36
N GLN A 52 -11.45 -1.65 25.02
CA GLN A 52 -11.01 -2.84 25.74
C GLN A 52 -9.51 -2.78 26.01
N LYS A 53 -9.01 -3.57 26.96
CA LYS A 53 -7.58 -3.71 27.24
C LYS A 53 -7.18 -5.17 27.13
N ASN A 54 -5.98 -5.44 26.60
CA ASN A 54 -5.43 -6.80 26.51
C ASN A 54 -4.96 -7.31 27.89
N THR A 55 -5.91 -7.56 28.79
CA THR A 55 -5.65 -8.12 30.13
C THR A 55 -5.52 -9.64 30.06
N PRO A 56 -4.76 -10.29 30.97
CA PRO A 56 -4.72 -11.74 31.07
C PRO A 56 -6.10 -12.38 31.24
N GLU A 57 -6.99 -11.71 31.99
CA GLU A 57 -8.36 -12.17 32.26
C GLU A 57 -9.21 -12.14 31.01
N LEU A 58 -9.16 -11.05 30.21
CA LEU A 58 -9.86 -10.97 28.94
C LEU A 58 -9.34 -12.02 27.96
N TYR A 59 -8.02 -12.18 27.87
CA TYR A 59 -7.41 -13.18 27.00
C TYR A 59 -7.86 -14.60 27.37
N ALA A 60 -7.88 -14.94 28.67
CA ALA A 60 -8.33 -16.24 29.15
C ALA A 60 -9.82 -16.51 28.84
N ARG A 61 -10.71 -15.52 29.07
CA ARG A 61 -12.13 -15.63 28.70
C ARG A 61 -12.31 -15.82 27.20
N MET A 62 -11.56 -15.06 26.39
CA MET A 62 -11.61 -15.16 24.93
C MET A 62 -11.08 -16.51 24.44
N GLN A 63 -10.01 -17.03 25.03
CA GLN A 63 -9.47 -18.35 24.70
C GLN A 63 -10.50 -19.45 24.95
N ALA A 64 -11.14 -19.45 26.14
CA ALA A 64 -12.18 -20.42 26.47
C ALA A 64 -13.37 -20.34 25.50
N PHE A 65 -13.83 -19.12 25.16
CA PHE A 65 -14.89 -18.92 24.18
C PHE A 65 -14.50 -19.46 22.80
N ILE A 66 -13.31 -19.12 22.31
CA ILE A 66 -12.86 -19.55 20.97
C ILE A 66 -12.68 -21.07 20.91
N ASP A 67 -12.21 -21.73 21.97
CA ASP A 67 -12.06 -23.18 22.02
C ASP A 67 -13.42 -23.91 21.91
N GLU A 68 -14.49 -23.30 22.42
CA GLU A 68 -15.86 -23.82 22.31
C GLU A 68 -16.44 -23.60 20.90
N TYR A 69 -16.32 -22.39 20.34
CA TYR A 69 -17.05 -21.99 19.13
C TYR A 69 -16.27 -22.13 17.82
N SER A 70 -14.94 -22.27 17.85
CA SER A 70 -14.11 -22.28 16.63
C SER A 70 -14.32 -23.49 15.72
N LYS A 71 -14.91 -24.59 16.22
CA LYS A 71 -15.29 -25.73 15.35
C LYS A 71 -16.33 -25.32 14.31
N GLY A 72 -17.25 -24.42 14.66
CA GLY A 72 -18.26 -23.88 13.75
C GLY A 72 -17.73 -22.76 12.86
N TRP A 73 -16.80 -21.95 13.38
CA TRP A 73 -16.20 -20.82 12.67
C TRP A 73 -14.68 -20.78 12.87
N PRO A 74 -13.89 -21.56 12.11
CA PRO A 74 -12.45 -21.70 12.33
C PRO A 74 -11.65 -20.39 12.21
N HIS A 75 -12.16 -19.45 11.40
CA HIS A 75 -11.54 -18.14 11.20
C HIS A 75 -11.49 -17.29 12.49
N LEU A 76 -12.33 -17.61 13.49
CA LEU A 76 -12.31 -16.93 14.80
C LEU A 76 -11.02 -17.15 15.59
N GLN A 77 -10.23 -18.19 15.26
CA GLN A 77 -8.85 -18.33 15.79
C GLN A 77 -7.98 -17.10 15.50
N GLY A 78 -8.32 -16.34 14.46
CA GLY A 78 -7.69 -15.06 14.16
C GLY A 78 -7.88 -14.01 15.27
N VAL A 79 -8.91 -14.10 16.12
CA VAL A 79 -9.12 -13.19 17.27
C VAL A 79 -7.99 -13.34 18.28
N LEU A 80 -7.61 -14.57 18.61
CA LEU A 80 -6.49 -14.82 19.53
C LEU A 80 -5.17 -14.39 18.91
N ALA A 81 -4.99 -14.63 17.60
CA ALA A 81 -3.81 -14.15 16.89
C ALA A 81 -3.70 -12.61 16.89
N PHE A 82 -4.83 -11.90 16.85
CA PHE A 82 -4.88 -10.44 17.01
C PHE A 82 -4.45 -10.03 18.43
N LEU A 83 -5.05 -10.62 19.46
CA LEU A 83 -4.74 -10.29 20.86
C LEU A 83 -3.27 -10.58 21.23
N ARG A 84 -2.67 -11.64 20.70
CA ARG A 84 -1.24 -11.97 20.92
C ARG A 84 -0.27 -10.92 20.37
N LYS A 85 -0.70 -10.08 19.42
CA LYS A 85 0.12 -8.98 18.88
C LYS A 85 0.11 -7.74 19.76
N LEU A 86 -0.81 -7.67 20.72
CA LEU A 86 -0.92 -6.57 21.67
C LEU A 86 -0.01 -6.83 22.86
N THR A 87 0.59 -5.76 23.41
CA THR A 87 1.28 -5.87 24.70
C THR A 87 0.26 -5.98 25.83
N ALA A 88 0.72 -6.39 27.02
CA ALA A 88 -0.15 -6.48 28.20
C ALA A 88 -0.78 -5.11 28.51
N ASN A 89 -2.10 -5.11 28.72
CA ASN A 89 -2.93 -3.92 28.94
C ASN A 89 -3.00 -2.92 27.78
N GLU A 90 -2.49 -3.24 26.58
CA GLU A 90 -2.61 -2.36 25.43
C GLU A 90 -4.10 -2.16 25.06
N PRO A 91 -4.56 -0.91 24.82
CA PRO A 91 -5.94 -0.64 24.44
C PRO A 91 -6.24 -1.07 23.01
N PHE A 92 -7.44 -1.59 22.79
CA PHE A 92 -8.01 -1.88 21.47
C PHE A 92 -9.52 -1.59 21.47
N LEU A 93 -10.12 -1.43 20.28
CA LEU A 93 -11.56 -1.26 20.12
C LEU A 93 -12.19 -2.55 19.62
N PHE A 94 -13.33 -2.91 20.21
CA PHE A 94 -14.30 -3.86 19.69
C PHE A 94 -15.48 -3.10 19.08
N LEU A 95 -15.76 -3.36 17.80
CA LEU A 95 -16.75 -2.62 17.01
C LEU A 95 -17.72 -3.61 16.35
N PRO A 96 -18.82 -3.99 17.04
CA PRO A 96 -19.80 -4.94 16.52
C PRO A 96 -20.77 -4.26 15.53
N ASN A 97 -21.01 -4.91 14.39
CA ASN A 97 -21.98 -4.54 13.36
C ASN A 97 -21.92 -3.06 12.92
N LEU A 98 -20.73 -2.46 12.92
CA LEU A 98 -20.57 -1.04 12.69
C LEU A 98 -19.93 -0.75 11.33
N ALA A 99 -20.73 -0.20 10.41
CA ALA A 99 -20.22 0.37 9.17
C ALA A 99 -19.69 1.79 9.44
N LEU A 100 -18.37 1.95 9.33
CA LEU A 100 -17.69 3.22 9.63
C LEU A 100 -17.26 3.95 8.36
N SER A 101 -17.50 5.27 8.33
CA SER A 101 -16.88 6.14 7.32
C SER A 101 -15.37 6.22 7.52
N GLN A 102 -14.63 6.66 6.50
CA GLN A 102 -13.19 6.89 6.64
C GLN A 102 -12.84 7.96 7.68
N ARG A 103 -13.71 8.97 7.87
CA ARG A 103 -13.54 10.00 8.89
C ARG A 103 -13.72 9.42 10.28
N ASP A 104 -14.72 8.56 10.48
CA ASP A 104 -14.92 7.88 11.77
C ASP A 104 -13.77 6.91 12.08
N ARG A 105 -13.26 6.20 11.06
CA ARG A 105 -12.07 5.35 11.20
C ARG A 105 -10.84 6.13 11.65
N MET A 106 -10.65 7.35 11.12
CA MET A 106 -9.60 8.26 11.55
C MET A 106 -9.81 8.68 13.01
N ILE A 107 -11.02 9.13 13.37
CA ILE A 107 -11.37 9.53 14.75
C ILE A 107 -11.07 8.41 15.75
N LEU A 108 -11.53 7.18 15.46
CA LEU A 108 -11.31 6.04 16.33
C LEU A 108 -9.84 5.64 16.43
N HIS A 109 -9.06 5.79 15.35
CA HIS A 109 -7.62 5.58 15.39
C HIS A 109 -6.92 6.63 16.27
N THR A 110 -7.29 7.90 16.14
CA THR A 110 -6.80 8.99 16.99
C THR A 110 -7.16 8.76 18.45
N TYR A 111 -8.38 8.28 18.73
CA TYR A 111 -8.82 7.92 20.08
C TYR A 111 -7.96 6.79 20.67
N LEU A 112 -7.74 5.70 19.93
CA LEU A 112 -6.85 4.62 20.35
C LEU A 112 -5.41 5.09 20.62
N ARG A 113 -4.91 6.00 19.78
CA ARG A 113 -3.58 6.59 19.96
C ARG A 113 -3.52 7.45 21.22
N SER A 114 -4.57 8.22 21.52
CA SER A 114 -4.71 8.99 22.76
C SER A 114 -4.63 8.08 23.99
N GLU A 115 -5.39 6.99 24.01
CA GLU A 115 -5.39 6.01 25.10
C GLU A 115 -4.02 5.31 25.26
N LYS A 116 -3.35 4.98 24.15
CA LYS A 116 -2.04 4.31 24.18
C LYS A 116 -0.90 5.24 24.60
N GLU A 117 -0.89 6.48 24.12
CA GLU A 117 0.18 7.46 24.39
C GLU A 117 -0.06 8.28 25.68
N GLY A 118 -1.25 8.21 26.27
CA GLY A 118 -1.62 9.04 27.42
C GLY A 118 -1.73 10.54 27.09
N LYS A 119 -1.96 10.89 25.82
CA LYS A 119 -2.09 12.28 25.35
C LYS A 119 -3.55 12.68 25.21
N PRO A 120 -3.91 13.97 25.41
CA PRO A 120 -5.29 14.42 25.24
C PRO A 120 -5.82 14.17 23.81
N PHE A 121 -6.99 13.54 23.72
CA PHE A 121 -7.63 13.24 22.43
C PHE A 121 -7.83 14.49 21.58
N GLN A 122 -8.27 15.60 22.17
CA GLN A 122 -8.54 16.85 21.47
C GLN A 122 -7.30 17.39 20.77
N GLN A 123 -6.14 17.27 21.41
CA GLN A 123 -4.87 17.70 20.82
C GLN A 123 -4.52 16.83 19.61
N LEU A 124 -4.50 15.49 19.78
CA LEU A 124 -4.17 14.57 18.69
C LEU A 124 -5.18 14.66 17.54
N PHE A 125 -6.45 14.89 17.85
CA PHE A 125 -7.50 15.08 16.87
C PHE A 125 -7.31 16.36 16.08
N ALA A 126 -7.01 17.49 16.72
CA ALA A 126 -6.72 18.74 16.03
C ALA A 126 -5.52 18.59 15.08
N GLU A 127 -4.43 17.98 15.54
CA GLU A 127 -3.25 17.70 14.69
C GLU A 127 -3.59 16.80 13.49
N THR A 128 -4.48 15.82 13.68
CA THR A 128 -4.88 14.89 12.61
C THR A 128 -5.86 15.53 11.63
N ASP A 129 -6.87 16.25 12.12
CA ASP A 129 -7.90 16.91 11.32
C ASP A 129 -7.32 18.08 10.52
N GLU A 130 -6.31 18.80 11.04
CA GLU A 130 -5.57 19.81 10.29
C GLU A 130 -4.96 19.25 8.99
N LEU A 131 -4.47 18.00 9.03
CA LEU A 131 -3.79 17.34 7.92
C LEU A 131 -4.73 16.58 7.00
N PHE A 132 -5.69 15.86 7.57
CA PHE A 132 -6.51 14.89 6.85
C PHE A 132 -7.99 15.26 6.82
N GLY A 133 -8.44 16.24 7.62
CA GLY A 133 -9.85 16.56 7.80
C GLY A 133 -10.54 16.96 6.50
N ASP A 134 -9.96 17.90 5.76
CA ASP A 134 -10.49 18.32 4.46
C ASP A 134 -10.22 17.29 3.36
N LEU A 135 -9.07 16.62 3.41
CA LEU A 135 -8.74 15.54 2.48
C LEU A 135 -9.79 14.43 2.50
N LEU A 136 -10.17 13.97 3.69
CA LEU A 136 -11.14 12.89 3.87
C LEU A 136 -12.60 13.31 3.58
N LYS A 137 -12.86 14.59 3.33
CA LYS A 137 -14.15 15.03 2.75
C LYS A 137 -14.13 14.89 1.23
N ARG A 138 -12.99 15.24 0.61
CA ARG A 138 -12.84 15.35 -0.85
C ARG A 138 -12.40 14.06 -1.54
N TYR A 139 -11.76 13.13 -0.84
CA TYR A 139 -11.18 11.93 -1.42
C TYR A 139 -11.48 10.68 -0.63
N GLN A 140 -11.86 9.60 -1.31
CA GLN A 140 -11.78 8.26 -0.77
C GLN A 140 -10.31 7.83 -0.73
N LEU A 141 -9.81 7.50 0.46
CA LEU A 141 -8.45 6.98 0.64
C LEU A 141 -8.49 5.46 0.92
N ARG A 142 -7.67 4.69 0.20
CA ARG A 142 -7.46 3.27 0.46
C ARG A 142 -5.98 2.92 0.36
N VAL A 143 -5.42 2.29 1.40
CA VAL A 143 -4.01 1.88 1.45
C VAL A 143 -3.91 0.36 1.39
N LEU A 144 -3.04 -0.16 0.52
CA LEU A 144 -2.85 -1.59 0.26
C LEU A 144 -1.36 -1.94 0.24
N GLY A 145 -1.05 -3.23 0.46
CA GLY A 145 0.30 -3.78 0.32
C GLY A 145 0.87 -4.34 1.62
N LYS A 146 0.40 -3.85 2.76
CA LYS A 146 0.79 -4.35 4.09
C LYS A 146 0.37 -5.80 4.32
N GLU A 147 -0.85 -6.13 3.89
CA GLU A 147 -1.45 -7.46 4.04
C GLU A 147 -1.78 -8.07 2.69
N ARG A 148 -1.89 -9.40 2.67
CA ARG A 148 -2.22 -10.13 1.45
C ARG A 148 -3.64 -9.78 1.03
N TYR A 149 -3.79 -9.37 -0.23
CA TYR A 149 -5.05 -8.95 -0.82
C TYR A 149 -5.16 -9.49 -2.24
N PHE A 150 -6.34 -10.02 -2.57
CA PHE A 150 -6.66 -10.55 -3.88
C PHE A 150 -7.64 -9.59 -4.56
N VAL A 151 -7.35 -9.22 -5.79
CA VAL A 151 -8.20 -8.30 -6.58
C VAL A 151 -8.77 -9.04 -7.78
N GLY A 152 -10.03 -8.74 -8.11
CA GLY A 152 -10.72 -9.30 -9.26
C GLY A 152 -11.52 -10.57 -8.95
N GLU A 153 -12.24 -11.04 -9.96
CA GLU A 153 -13.13 -12.21 -9.88
C GLU A 153 -12.34 -13.51 -9.58
N PRO A 154 -12.57 -14.16 -8.42
CA PRO A 154 -11.86 -15.38 -8.04
C PRO A 154 -12.19 -16.57 -8.95
N VAL A 155 -13.42 -16.66 -9.46
CA VAL A 155 -13.88 -17.76 -10.33
C VAL A 155 -13.31 -17.59 -11.73
N LYS A 156 -12.41 -18.50 -12.13
CA LYS A 156 -11.57 -18.36 -13.33
C LYS A 156 -12.38 -18.14 -14.61
N GLU A 157 -13.49 -18.85 -14.74
CA GLU A 157 -14.38 -18.86 -15.91
C GLU A 157 -15.15 -17.55 -16.08
N LYS A 158 -15.28 -16.76 -15.00
CA LYS A 158 -15.98 -15.47 -14.99
C LYS A 158 -15.04 -14.28 -15.18
N ARG A 159 -13.72 -14.50 -15.17
CA ARG A 159 -12.72 -13.44 -15.26
C ARG A 159 -12.76 -12.73 -16.60
N LYS A 160 -12.68 -11.41 -16.53
CA LYS A 160 -12.36 -10.53 -17.66
C LYS A 160 -11.08 -9.78 -17.33
N CYS A 161 -10.17 -9.69 -18.29
CA CYS A 161 -8.91 -9.00 -18.08
C CYS A 161 -9.14 -7.51 -17.88
N ARG A 162 -8.69 -6.95 -16.74
CA ARG A 162 -8.84 -5.53 -16.42
C ARG A 162 -8.14 -4.57 -17.39
N PHE A 163 -7.22 -5.07 -18.21
CA PHE A 163 -6.39 -4.25 -19.11
C PHE A 163 -6.74 -4.39 -20.59
N CYS A 164 -7.29 -5.53 -21.02
CA CYS A 164 -7.68 -5.73 -22.42
C CYS A 164 -9.16 -6.08 -22.60
N GLY A 165 -9.92 -6.24 -21.51
CA GLY A 165 -11.34 -6.56 -21.51
C GLY A 165 -11.69 -8.00 -21.90
N LYS A 166 -10.73 -8.79 -22.36
CA LYS A 166 -10.95 -10.15 -22.86
C LYS A 166 -11.17 -11.16 -21.73
N GLY A 167 -12.08 -12.10 -21.94
CA GLY A 167 -12.29 -13.28 -21.09
C GLY A 167 -11.88 -14.57 -21.78
N ILE A 168 -12.16 -15.72 -21.17
CA ILE A 168 -12.01 -17.03 -21.80
C ILE A 168 -13.07 -17.17 -22.92
N PRO A 169 -12.73 -17.69 -24.13
CA PRO A 169 -11.47 -18.34 -24.52
C PRO A 169 -10.41 -17.42 -25.17
N ASP A 170 -10.67 -16.12 -25.34
CA ASP A 170 -9.77 -15.20 -26.05
C ASP A 170 -8.46 -14.93 -25.30
N THR A 171 -8.39 -15.29 -24.02
CA THR A 171 -7.20 -15.21 -23.19
C THR A 171 -7.21 -16.27 -22.07
N THR A 172 -6.05 -16.50 -21.46
CA THR A 172 -5.88 -17.39 -20.30
C THR A 172 -5.51 -16.61 -19.02
N PHE A 173 -5.72 -17.25 -17.87
CA PHE A 173 -5.42 -16.73 -16.52
C PHE A 173 -4.70 -17.81 -15.70
N ASP A 174 -3.66 -18.41 -16.29
CA ASP A 174 -2.88 -19.51 -15.69
C ASP A 174 -1.74 -19.00 -14.82
N SER A 175 -1.22 -17.81 -15.13
CA SER A 175 -0.16 -17.18 -14.35
C SER A 175 -0.70 -16.53 -13.08
N ARG A 176 0.14 -16.55 -12.04
CA ARG A 176 -0.13 -15.76 -10.82
C ARG A 176 0.31 -14.32 -11.07
N ALA A 177 -0.61 -13.52 -11.59
CA ALA A 177 -0.41 -12.09 -11.77
C ALA A 177 -0.31 -11.36 -10.43
N HIS A 178 0.50 -10.30 -10.39
CA HIS A 178 0.73 -9.49 -9.21
C HIS A 178 0.42 -8.03 -9.54
N ALA A 179 -0.34 -7.36 -8.66
CA ALA A 179 -0.78 -5.98 -8.90
C ALA A 179 0.40 -5.02 -9.00
N ILE A 180 1.41 -5.25 -8.16
CA ILE A 180 2.72 -4.61 -8.19
C ILE A 180 3.73 -5.70 -8.51
N SER A 181 4.76 -5.44 -9.33
CA SER A 181 5.68 -6.50 -9.74
C SER A 181 6.32 -7.21 -8.55
N GLU A 182 6.33 -8.55 -8.60
CA GLU A 182 7.09 -9.36 -7.65
C GLU A 182 8.59 -9.03 -7.71
N SER A 183 9.07 -8.58 -8.89
CA SER A 183 10.45 -8.15 -9.10
C SER A 183 10.88 -7.00 -8.19
N ILE A 184 9.96 -6.21 -7.62
CA ILE A 184 10.27 -5.13 -6.68
C ILE A 184 9.79 -5.41 -5.24
N GLY A 185 9.51 -6.68 -4.93
CA GLY A 185 9.26 -7.14 -3.56
C GLY A 185 7.79 -7.32 -3.18
N ASN A 186 6.84 -7.17 -4.11
CA ASN A 186 5.45 -7.49 -3.83
C ASN A 186 5.26 -8.99 -3.62
N LYS A 187 4.63 -9.35 -2.51
CA LYS A 187 4.19 -10.73 -2.20
C LYS A 187 2.71 -10.81 -1.82
N ASN A 188 2.09 -9.64 -1.65
CA ASN A 188 0.82 -9.49 -0.95
C ASN A 188 -0.32 -9.17 -1.91
N LEU A 189 -0.08 -8.39 -2.96
CA LEU A 189 -1.12 -7.92 -3.87
C LEU A 189 -1.20 -8.81 -5.11
N ILE A 190 -2.21 -9.68 -5.16
CA ILE A 190 -2.38 -10.70 -6.21
C ILE A 190 -3.59 -10.34 -7.06
N LEU A 191 -3.46 -10.49 -8.38
CA LEU A 191 -4.56 -10.27 -9.31
C LEU A 191 -5.13 -11.60 -9.80
N HIS A 192 -6.45 -11.69 -9.80
CA HIS A 192 -7.17 -12.75 -10.49
C HIS A 192 -7.47 -12.38 -11.93
N ASP A 193 -7.70 -11.10 -12.21
CA ASP A 193 -8.26 -10.57 -13.45
C ASP A 193 -7.22 -9.83 -14.32
N GLU A 194 -5.93 -10.15 -14.20
CA GLU A 194 -4.91 -9.81 -15.20
C GLU A 194 -4.56 -11.08 -16.00
N CYS A 195 -4.80 -11.04 -17.31
CA CYS A 195 -4.57 -12.21 -18.15
C CYS A 195 -3.09 -12.44 -18.47
N ASP A 196 -2.75 -13.65 -18.90
CA ASP A 196 -1.36 -14.06 -19.14
C ASP A 196 -0.68 -13.20 -20.21
N GLY A 197 -1.42 -12.79 -21.24
CA GLY A 197 -0.91 -11.94 -22.32
C GLY A 197 -0.54 -10.53 -21.83
N CYS A 198 -1.42 -9.88 -21.05
CA CYS A 198 -1.13 -8.57 -20.46
C CYS A 198 0.00 -8.67 -19.42
N ASN A 199 -0.04 -9.67 -18.55
CA ASN A 199 0.99 -9.91 -17.54
C ASN A 199 2.38 -10.07 -18.19
N ALA A 200 2.48 -10.87 -19.26
CA ALA A 200 3.72 -11.03 -20.01
C ALA A 200 4.16 -9.73 -20.71
N LYS A 201 3.23 -9.01 -21.36
CA LYS A 201 3.50 -7.73 -22.03
C LYS A 201 4.08 -6.70 -21.06
N TYR A 202 3.50 -6.53 -19.88
CA TYR A 202 4.00 -5.57 -18.90
C TYR A 202 5.30 -6.03 -18.26
N GLY A 203 5.39 -7.31 -17.89
CA GLY A 203 6.59 -7.92 -17.30
C GLY A 203 7.83 -7.86 -18.22
N GLN A 204 7.63 -7.88 -19.54
CA GLN A 204 8.69 -7.73 -20.56
C GLN A 204 8.83 -6.30 -21.09
N GLY A 205 7.94 -5.39 -20.67
CA GLY A 205 7.88 -4.01 -21.13
C GLY A 205 8.11 -3.03 -19.98
N ILE A 206 7.07 -2.26 -19.65
CA ILE A 206 7.15 -1.16 -18.67
C ILE A 206 7.66 -1.59 -17.28
N GLU A 207 7.40 -2.84 -16.87
CA GLU A 207 7.86 -3.32 -15.55
C GLU A 207 9.37 -3.62 -15.50
N LEU A 208 10.05 -3.75 -16.65
CA LEU A 208 11.51 -3.88 -16.69
C LEU A 208 12.20 -2.58 -16.30
N ASP A 209 11.69 -1.44 -16.76
CA ASP A 209 12.28 -0.13 -16.48
C ASP A 209 12.16 0.22 -14.99
N ILE A 210 11.04 -0.12 -14.34
CA ILE A 210 10.90 0.03 -12.88
C ILE A 210 11.71 -0.99 -12.07
N ALA A 211 11.84 -2.22 -12.56
CA ALA A 211 12.76 -3.18 -11.95
C ALA A 211 14.22 -2.73 -12.06
N ALA A 212 14.60 -2.07 -13.15
CA ALA A 212 15.92 -1.47 -13.36
C ALA A 212 16.14 -0.26 -12.45
N TYR A 213 15.14 0.63 -12.32
CA TYR A 213 15.19 1.79 -11.42
C TYR A 213 15.45 1.38 -9.97
N PHE A 214 14.72 0.38 -9.48
CA PHE A 214 14.86 -0.09 -8.10
C PHE A 214 15.99 -1.11 -7.88
N ALA A 215 16.78 -1.48 -8.89
CA ALA A 215 17.71 -2.60 -8.78
C ALA A 215 18.75 -2.43 -7.66
N PHE A 216 19.30 -1.21 -7.53
CA PHE A 216 20.23 -0.86 -6.44
C PHE A 216 19.56 -1.03 -5.08
N ILE A 217 18.44 -0.34 -4.86
CA ILE A 217 17.69 -0.33 -3.60
C ILE A 217 17.24 -1.72 -3.18
N ARG A 218 16.76 -2.50 -4.15
CA ARG A 218 16.28 -3.86 -3.90
C ARG A 218 17.40 -4.78 -3.41
N THR A 219 18.60 -4.62 -3.96
CA THR A 219 19.79 -5.35 -3.50
C THR A 219 20.29 -4.79 -2.17
N PHE A 220 20.42 -3.47 -2.07
CA PHE A 220 20.96 -2.76 -0.90
C PHE A 220 20.16 -3.07 0.37
N TYR A 221 18.84 -3.11 0.32
CA TYR A 221 17.98 -3.44 1.46
C TYR A 221 17.61 -4.93 1.57
N GLY A 222 18.09 -5.80 0.67
CA GLY A 222 17.78 -7.22 0.72
C GLY A 222 16.31 -7.54 0.44
N ILE A 223 15.67 -6.77 -0.43
CA ILE A 223 14.26 -6.95 -0.80
C ILE A 223 14.13 -8.19 -1.69
N LYS A 224 13.27 -9.13 -1.26
CA LYS A 224 13.12 -10.45 -1.89
C LYS A 224 12.16 -10.39 -3.08
N GLY A 225 12.68 -10.66 -4.27
CA GLY A 225 11.89 -10.87 -5.48
C GLY A 225 11.58 -12.35 -5.73
N LYS A 226 11.34 -12.71 -6.99
CA LYS A 226 11.30 -14.11 -7.43
C LYS A 226 12.71 -14.73 -7.30
N GLY A 227 12.81 -15.83 -6.56
CA GLY A 227 14.09 -16.52 -6.31
C GLY A 227 14.96 -15.92 -5.20
N GLY A 228 14.44 -14.97 -4.40
CA GLY A 228 15.17 -14.37 -3.26
C GLY A 228 15.74 -12.98 -3.56
N VAL A 229 16.81 -12.61 -2.85
CA VAL A 229 17.53 -11.35 -3.07
C VAL A 229 18.46 -11.53 -4.27
N LYS A 230 18.36 -10.65 -5.26
CA LYS A 230 19.20 -10.71 -6.45
C LYS A 230 20.45 -9.84 -6.25
N PRO A 231 21.66 -10.33 -6.52
CA PRO A 231 22.85 -9.49 -6.54
C PRO A 231 22.79 -8.48 -7.68
N LEU A 232 23.59 -7.41 -7.56
CA LEU A 232 23.73 -6.36 -8.55
C LEU A 232 25.19 -6.21 -8.96
N THR A 233 25.50 -6.56 -10.20
CA THR A 233 26.78 -6.27 -10.84
C THR A 233 26.63 -5.00 -11.66
N GLY A 234 27.22 -3.90 -11.20
CA GLY A 234 27.32 -2.64 -11.93
C GLY A 234 28.53 -2.58 -12.87
N LYS A 235 28.69 -1.45 -13.57
CA LYS A 235 29.83 -1.25 -14.48
C LYS A 235 31.16 -1.16 -13.72
N ASN A 236 31.13 -0.63 -12.49
CA ASN A 236 32.31 -0.39 -11.65
C ASN A 236 32.22 -1.04 -10.26
N PHE A 237 31.18 -1.84 -9.97
CA PHE A 237 30.98 -2.44 -8.64
C PHE A 237 30.23 -3.77 -8.68
N ASN A 238 30.30 -4.53 -7.59
CA ASN A 238 29.40 -5.63 -7.29
C ASN A 238 28.77 -5.41 -5.90
N LEU A 239 27.45 -5.61 -5.81
CA LEU A 239 26.68 -5.48 -4.59
C LEU A 239 25.91 -6.76 -4.31
N THR A 240 26.08 -7.32 -3.11
CA THR A 240 25.35 -8.49 -2.63
C THR A 240 24.78 -8.22 -1.24
N ASN A 241 23.64 -8.83 -0.92
CA ASN A 241 23.02 -8.73 0.40
C ASN A 241 22.22 -10.01 0.72
N THR A 242 22.94 -11.10 0.95
CA THR A 242 22.35 -12.39 1.37
C THR A 242 22.43 -12.55 2.89
N ASP A 243 23.65 -12.48 3.44
CA ASP A 243 23.93 -12.58 4.88
C ASP A 243 24.39 -11.24 5.46
N GLN A 244 25.20 -10.52 4.68
CA GLN A 244 25.71 -9.19 5.01
C GLN A 244 25.76 -8.38 3.71
N LEU A 245 25.49 -7.08 3.82
CA LEU A 245 25.69 -6.13 2.72
C LEU A 245 27.19 -6.08 2.36
N ARG A 246 27.54 -6.44 1.13
CA ARG A 246 28.91 -6.37 0.61
C ARG A 246 28.92 -5.59 -0.69
N LEU A 247 29.70 -4.51 -0.69
CA LEU A 247 30.04 -3.71 -1.87
C LEU A 247 31.51 -3.94 -2.20
N SER A 248 31.80 -4.44 -3.40
CA SER A 248 33.16 -4.62 -3.91
C SER A 248 33.36 -3.87 -5.22
N PHE A 249 34.60 -3.47 -5.48
CA PHE A 249 35.03 -2.79 -6.69
C PHE A 249 36.03 -3.67 -7.45
N GLY A 250 36.22 -3.40 -8.74
CA GLY A 250 37.19 -4.13 -9.56
C GLY A 250 38.64 -3.88 -9.15
N ASP A 251 39.55 -4.72 -9.68
CA ASP A 251 40.99 -4.61 -9.43
C ASP A 251 41.53 -3.24 -9.84
N GLY A 252 42.39 -2.65 -9.00
CA GLY A 252 42.97 -1.32 -9.22
C GLY A 252 42.11 -0.14 -8.75
N PHE A 253 40.94 -0.39 -8.13
CA PHE A 253 40.16 0.68 -7.50
C PHE A 253 40.86 1.19 -6.22
N GLU A 254 41.34 2.44 -6.26
CA GLU A 254 41.94 3.09 -5.09
C GLU A 254 40.88 3.76 -4.22
N PHE A 255 40.80 3.34 -2.96
CA PHE A 255 39.96 3.99 -1.95
C PHE A 255 40.64 5.27 -1.43
N LYS A 256 40.05 6.42 -1.74
CA LYS A 256 40.39 7.70 -1.10
C LYS A 256 39.36 8.03 -0.05
N PHE A 257 39.65 7.72 1.20
CA PHE A 257 38.79 8.14 2.31
C PHE A 257 38.94 9.65 2.52
N GLY A 258 37.82 10.37 2.45
CA GLY A 258 37.76 11.75 2.95
C GLY A 258 37.90 11.78 4.48
N GLU A 259 38.26 12.94 5.05
CA GLU A 259 38.49 13.10 6.49
C GLU A 259 37.24 12.76 7.34
N SER A 260 36.03 12.98 6.79
CA SER A 260 34.75 12.75 7.49
C SER A 260 33.77 11.87 6.71
N GLU A 261 33.67 12.07 5.39
CA GLU A 261 32.72 11.38 4.50
C GLU A 261 33.42 10.97 3.20
N THR A 262 33.05 9.81 2.66
CA THR A 262 33.52 9.29 1.38
C THR A 262 32.32 8.97 0.50
N SER A 263 32.32 9.48 -0.74
CA SER A 263 31.24 9.24 -1.71
C SER A 263 31.69 8.29 -2.81
N PHE A 264 30.84 7.31 -3.15
CA PHE A 264 31.05 6.36 -4.23
C PHE A 264 29.98 6.58 -5.30
N SER A 265 30.42 6.77 -6.55
CA SER A 265 29.55 6.77 -7.71
C SER A 265 29.43 5.34 -8.23
N LEU A 266 28.22 4.78 -8.20
CA LEU A 266 27.94 3.40 -8.57
C LEU A 266 27.14 3.37 -9.87
N ASP A 267 27.78 2.94 -10.95
CA ASP A 267 27.21 2.96 -12.29
C ASP A 267 26.33 1.74 -12.52
N ILE A 268 25.02 1.95 -12.53
CA ILE A 268 24.03 0.90 -12.71
C ILE A 268 24.03 0.50 -14.20
N PRO A 269 24.01 -0.80 -14.53
CA PRO A 269 24.23 -1.24 -15.91
C PRO A 269 22.97 -1.12 -16.78
N TRP A 270 21.81 -0.86 -16.19
CA TRP A 270 20.53 -0.78 -16.89
C TRP A 270 19.99 0.64 -16.90
N ALA A 271 19.80 1.16 -18.10
CA ALA A 271 19.07 2.38 -18.32
C ALA A 271 17.55 2.14 -18.21
N TYR A 272 16.80 3.17 -17.80
CA TYR A 272 15.34 3.10 -17.67
C TYR A 272 14.66 4.23 -18.45
N SER A 273 13.45 4.01 -18.94
CA SER A 273 12.62 5.08 -19.51
C SER A 273 11.73 5.72 -18.42
N PRO A 274 11.81 7.05 -18.18
CA PRO A 274 10.92 7.75 -17.25
C PRO A 274 9.43 7.60 -17.60
N GLN A 275 9.08 7.63 -18.89
CA GLN A 275 7.69 7.46 -19.28
C GLN A 275 7.20 6.02 -19.00
N ASN A 276 8.05 5.00 -19.19
CA ASN A 276 7.70 3.63 -18.81
C ASN A 276 7.59 3.45 -17.28
N MET A 277 8.41 4.15 -16.49
CA MET A 277 8.22 4.22 -15.04
C MET A 277 6.84 4.74 -14.66
N PHE A 278 6.40 5.83 -15.30
CA PHE A 278 5.09 6.40 -15.03
C PHE A 278 3.97 5.42 -15.47
N LYS A 279 4.09 4.80 -16.65
CA LYS A 279 3.15 3.76 -17.09
C LYS A 279 3.08 2.61 -16.07
N ALA A 280 4.21 2.15 -15.55
CA ALA A 280 4.25 1.07 -14.56
C ALA A 280 3.57 1.48 -13.24
N LEU A 281 3.81 2.69 -12.74
CA LEU A 281 3.13 3.24 -11.56
C LEU A 281 1.60 3.32 -11.78
N CYS A 282 1.16 3.78 -12.96
CA CYS A 282 -0.26 3.81 -13.31
C CYS A 282 -0.85 2.40 -13.45
N LYS A 283 -0.11 1.45 -14.05
CA LYS A 283 -0.51 0.03 -14.11
C LYS A 283 -0.72 -0.54 -12.71
N TYR A 284 0.19 -0.25 -11.77
CA TYR A 284 0.05 -0.67 -10.38
C TYR A 284 -1.16 -0.05 -9.69
N PHE A 285 -1.42 1.24 -9.93
CA PHE A 285 -2.62 1.90 -9.42
C PHE A 285 -3.89 1.23 -9.97
N LEU A 286 -4.00 1.09 -11.29
CA LEU A 286 -5.17 0.49 -11.95
C LEU A 286 -5.35 -1.00 -11.61
N SER A 287 -4.28 -1.70 -11.25
CA SER A 287 -4.35 -3.06 -10.70
C SER A 287 -5.06 -3.13 -9.35
N LEU A 288 -5.19 -2.02 -8.63
CA LEU A 288 -5.77 -1.96 -7.29
C LEU A 288 -7.12 -1.22 -7.25
N VAL A 289 -7.47 -0.53 -8.34
CA VAL A 289 -8.79 0.07 -8.56
C VAL A 289 -9.86 -1.01 -8.69
N ALA A 290 -11.05 -0.72 -8.17
CA ALA A 290 -12.23 -1.57 -8.26
C ALA A 290 -12.73 -1.64 -9.71
N GLU A 291 -13.20 -2.80 -10.13
CA GLU A 291 -13.52 -3.11 -11.54
C GLU A 291 -14.51 -2.09 -12.14
N GLU A 292 -15.54 -1.72 -11.38
CA GLU A 292 -16.58 -0.78 -11.77
C GLU A 292 -16.07 0.64 -12.05
N ARG A 293 -14.88 0.99 -11.57
CA ARG A 293 -14.24 2.30 -11.80
C ARG A 293 -13.24 2.30 -12.95
N LEU A 294 -12.86 1.13 -13.47
CA LEU A 294 -11.85 1.04 -14.54
C LEU A 294 -12.30 1.71 -15.84
N VAL A 295 -13.62 1.79 -16.07
CA VAL A 295 -14.21 2.47 -17.23
C VAL A 295 -13.72 3.93 -17.37
N TYR A 296 -13.44 4.61 -16.25
CA TYR A 296 -12.96 5.99 -16.26
C TYR A 296 -11.51 6.13 -16.73
N PHE A 297 -10.78 5.03 -16.85
CA PHE A 297 -9.35 5.00 -17.17
C PHE A 297 -9.05 4.37 -18.54
N SER A 298 -10.04 4.26 -19.43
CA SER A 298 -9.87 3.62 -20.74
C SER A 298 -8.68 4.20 -21.52
N LYS A 299 -8.56 5.53 -21.59
CA LYS A 299 -7.42 6.21 -22.26
C LYS A 299 -6.09 6.03 -21.52
N THR A 300 -6.12 5.95 -20.18
CA THR A 300 -4.93 5.62 -19.40
C THR A 300 -4.43 4.22 -19.74
N ILE A 301 -5.35 3.25 -19.87
CA ILE A 301 -5.04 1.87 -20.24
C ILE A 301 -4.47 1.79 -21.66
N GLU A 302 -5.07 2.48 -22.63
CA GLU A 302 -4.53 2.59 -24.00
C GLU A 302 -3.10 3.14 -24.01
N TRP A 303 -2.84 4.20 -23.22
CA TRP A 303 -1.49 4.76 -23.09
C TRP A 303 -0.49 3.80 -22.43
N ILE A 304 -0.88 3.11 -21.35
CA ILE A 304 -0.08 2.06 -20.71
C ILE A 304 0.23 0.93 -21.70
N ASN A 305 -0.75 0.55 -22.51
CA ASN A 305 -0.61 -0.46 -23.55
C ASN A 305 0.28 -0.02 -24.71
N GLY A 306 0.54 1.28 -24.86
CA GLY A 306 1.30 1.84 -25.97
C GLY A 306 0.46 2.05 -27.23
N ASP A 307 -0.87 1.97 -27.11
CA ASP A 307 -1.80 2.22 -28.20
C ASP A 307 -1.88 3.73 -28.51
N VAL A 308 -1.59 4.57 -27.50
CA VAL A 308 -1.51 6.03 -27.59
C VAL A 308 -0.17 6.51 -27.01
N THR A 309 0.40 7.56 -27.61
CA THR A 309 1.61 8.23 -27.15
C THR A 309 1.28 9.60 -26.56
N THR A 310 2.18 10.12 -25.73
CA THR A 310 2.08 11.49 -25.20
C THR A 310 3.47 12.11 -25.09
N GLU A 311 3.54 13.42 -25.31
CA GLU A 311 4.75 14.22 -25.15
C GLU A 311 4.86 14.86 -23.77
N LYS A 312 3.73 15.01 -23.05
CA LYS A 312 3.67 15.69 -21.75
C LYS A 312 2.80 14.94 -20.77
N LEU A 313 3.24 14.94 -19.52
CA LEU A 313 2.58 14.34 -18.37
C LEU A 313 2.65 15.29 -17.17
N PRO A 314 1.76 15.14 -16.19
CA PRO A 314 1.95 15.77 -14.88
C PRO A 314 3.33 15.43 -14.30
N LYS A 315 3.86 16.33 -13.48
CA LYS A 315 5.04 16.00 -12.68
C LYS A 315 4.73 14.86 -11.71
N ILE A 316 5.77 14.13 -11.32
CA ILE A 316 5.72 13.17 -10.21
C ILE A 316 6.52 13.75 -9.06
N ALA A 317 5.94 13.75 -7.85
CA ALA A 317 6.71 14.07 -6.65
C ALA A 317 7.43 12.81 -6.16
N VAL A 318 8.75 12.92 -5.97
CA VAL A 318 9.60 11.83 -5.50
C VAL A 318 10.22 12.26 -4.18
N LEU A 319 10.17 11.37 -3.20
CA LEU A 319 10.82 11.57 -1.91
C LEU A 319 11.73 10.38 -1.61
N PHE A 320 12.96 10.69 -1.22
CA PHE A 320 13.90 9.73 -0.68
C PHE A 320 14.07 9.98 0.82
N THR A 321 13.48 9.13 1.65
CA THR A 321 13.47 9.27 3.11
C THR A 321 13.50 7.92 3.82
N ASN A 322 14.12 7.86 4.99
CA ASN A 322 14.03 6.69 5.87
C ASN A 322 12.73 6.69 6.70
N ILE A 323 12.01 7.82 6.75
CA ILE A 323 10.74 7.92 7.47
C ILE A 323 9.70 7.10 6.72
N GLY A 324 9.10 6.13 7.41
CA GLY A 324 8.09 5.27 6.80
C GLY A 324 8.66 4.17 5.90
N PHE A 325 9.92 3.77 6.11
CA PHE A 325 10.58 2.69 5.36
C PHE A 325 9.71 1.43 5.18
N LYS A 326 9.63 0.91 3.94
CA LYS A 326 8.79 -0.26 3.59
C LYS A 326 9.57 -1.40 2.91
N MET A 327 9.67 -2.56 3.54
CA MET A 327 10.27 -3.75 2.89
C MET A 327 9.42 -4.35 1.78
N HIS A 328 8.11 -4.11 1.82
CA HIS A 328 7.15 -4.52 0.80
C HIS A 328 6.50 -3.28 0.21
N PRO A 329 6.25 -3.26 -1.11
CA PRO A 329 5.61 -2.11 -1.72
C PRO A 329 4.21 -1.91 -1.16
N GLU A 330 3.90 -0.66 -0.82
CA GLU A 330 2.57 -0.19 -0.44
C GLU A 330 2.07 0.84 -1.45
N MET A 331 0.76 0.87 -1.68
CA MET A 331 0.11 1.85 -2.54
C MET A 331 -1.09 2.43 -1.81
N ALA A 332 -1.12 3.75 -1.66
CA ALA A 332 -2.31 4.50 -1.29
C ALA A 332 -2.99 5.03 -2.57
N LEU A 333 -4.29 4.79 -2.67
CA LEU A 333 -5.15 5.22 -3.76
C LEU A 333 -6.06 6.32 -3.23
N TYR A 334 -6.02 7.48 -3.86
CA TYR A 334 -6.96 8.57 -3.62
C TYR A 334 -7.91 8.66 -4.81
N GLY A 335 -9.21 8.59 -4.57
CA GLY A 335 -10.25 8.83 -5.57
C GLY A 335 -11.16 9.98 -5.17
N ARG A 336 -11.25 11.02 -5.99
CA ARG A 336 -12.04 12.23 -5.71
C ARG A 336 -13.53 11.86 -5.55
N LEU A 337 -14.15 12.37 -4.49
CA LEU A 337 -15.55 12.18 -4.13
C LEU A 337 -16.44 13.33 -4.64
N GLU A 338 -15.90 14.54 -4.64
CA GLU A 338 -16.60 15.76 -5.04
C GLU A 338 -16.39 16.08 -6.52
N ASP A 339 -17.25 16.92 -7.08
CA ASP A 339 -17.13 17.43 -8.45
C ASP A 339 -16.25 18.70 -8.49
N ASP A 340 -15.08 18.65 -7.81
CA ASP A 340 -14.09 19.71 -7.84
C ASP A 340 -13.03 19.43 -8.91
N GLN A 341 -13.32 19.90 -10.14
CA GLN A 341 -12.44 19.76 -11.31
C GLN A 341 -11.08 20.44 -11.17
N THR A 342 -10.87 21.27 -10.13
CA THR A 342 -9.55 21.84 -9.85
C THR A 342 -8.57 20.83 -9.24
N LEU A 343 -9.08 19.69 -8.77
CA LEU A 343 -8.27 18.63 -8.16
C LEU A 343 -8.36 17.35 -8.99
N PRO A 344 -7.28 16.55 -9.10
CA PRO A 344 -7.25 15.36 -9.95
C PRO A 344 -8.21 14.27 -9.44
N TYR A 345 -8.88 13.56 -10.36
CA TYR A 345 -9.79 12.48 -9.97
C TYR A 345 -9.08 11.34 -9.24
N ALA A 346 -7.85 11.00 -9.65
CA ALA A 346 -7.11 9.86 -9.14
C ALA A 346 -5.64 10.17 -8.90
N ILE A 347 -5.17 9.89 -7.68
CA ILE A 347 -3.77 10.07 -7.28
C ILE A 347 -3.26 8.76 -6.69
N GLY A 348 -2.08 8.34 -7.12
CA GLY A 348 -1.33 7.24 -6.52
C GLY A 348 -0.22 7.75 -5.60
N ASP A 349 -0.05 7.05 -4.48
CA ASP A 349 1.04 7.24 -3.52
C ASP A 349 1.71 5.89 -3.29
N PHE A 350 2.78 5.64 -4.05
CA PHE A 350 3.52 4.40 -4.05
C PHE A 350 4.76 4.51 -3.16
N SER A 351 4.95 3.57 -2.24
CA SER A 351 6.08 3.54 -1.33
C SER A 351 6.82 2.20 -1.39
N LEU A 352 8.15 2.24 -1.51
CA LEU A 352 9.03 1.07 -1.48
C LEU A 352 10.40 1.45 -0.91
N ALA A 353 10.86 0.72 0.10
CA ALA A 353 12.07 1.00 0.86
C ALA A 353 12.05 2.44 1.36
N THR A 354 12.99 3.26 0.90
CA THR A 354 13.11 4.69 1.21
C THR A 354 12.47 5.60 0.18
N PHE A 355 11.93 5.05 -0.90
CA PHE A 355 11.30 5.84 -1.95
C PHE A 355 9.81 5.95 -1.74
N ARG A 356 9.30 7.15 -2.01
CA ARG A 356 7.88 7.45 -2.13
C ARG A 356 7.63 8.26 -3.40
N PHE A 357 6.59 7.89 -4.15
CA PHE A 357 6.17 8.52 -5.39
C PHE A 357 4.72 8.95 -5.28
N ILE A 358 4.45 10.24 -5.46
CA ILE A 358 3.09 10.78 -5.58
C ILE A 358 2.87 11.18 -7.04
N PHE A 359 1.83 10.65 -7.66
CA PHE A 359 1.55 10.89 -9.08
C PHE A 359 0.05 10.99 -9.34
N ILE A 360 -0.32 11.87 -10.27
CA ILE A 360 -1.68 11.96 -10.82
C ILE A 360 -1.81 10.88 -11.90
N VAL A 361 -2.91 10.12 -11.88
CA VAL A 361 -3.20 9.13 -12.94
C VAL A 361 -3.77 9.88 -14.15
N PRO A 362 -3.03 9.96 -15.27
CA PRO A 362 -3.42 10.84 -16.38
C PRO A 362 -4.54 10.22 -17.23
N PHE A 363 -5.19 11.06 -18.04
CA PHE A 363 -6.14 10.65 -19.08
C PHE A 363 -7.41 9.95 -18.57
N THR A 364 -7.77 10.17 -17.31
CA THR A 364 -9.08 9.77 -16.81
C THR A 364 -10.19 10.60 -17.44
N GLU A 365 -11.32 9.98 -17.77
CA GLU A 365 -12.51 10.65 -18.31
C GLU A 365 -13.21 11.56 -17.27
N LYS A 366 -12.79 11.44 -16.00
CA LYS A 366 -13.32 12.24 -14.88
C LYS A 366 -12.62 13.58 -14.68
N ASP A 367 -11.53 13.83 -15.40
CA ASP A 367 -10.79 15.09 -15.36
C ASP A 367 -11.01 15.87 -16.65
N ASP A 368 -11.25 17.18 -16.52
CA ASP A 368 -11.38 18.11 -17.65
C ASP A 368 -10.02 18.71 -18.08
N ARG A 369 -8.95 18.38 -17.36
CA ARG A 369 -7.60 18.93 -17.55
C ARG A 369 -6.52 17.89 -17.32
N SER A 370 -5.33 18.19 -17.81
CA SER A 370 -4.19 17.26 -17.78
C SER A 370 -3.27 17.42 -16.58
N PHE A 371 -3.38 18.47 -15.78
CA PHE A 371 -2.47 18.81 -14.66
C PHE A 371 -0.98 18.93 -15.05
N VAL A 372 -0.70 19.17 -16.33
CA VAL A 372 0.67 19.42 -16.85
C VAL A 372 1.15 20.82 -16.49
N ARG A 373 0.25 21.79 -16.34
CA ARG A 373 0.60 23.16 -15.96
C ARG A 373 1.04 23.21 -14.51
N ASN A 374 2.07 24.00 -14.21
CA ASN A 374 2.56 24.17 -12.85
C ASN A 374 1.46 24.69 -11.92
N GLU A 375 0.60 25.62 -12.36
CA GLU A 375 -0.45 26.17 -11.48
C GLU A 375 -1.46 25.11 -11.04
N ASP A 376 -1.88 24.22 -11.96
CA ASP A 376 -2.79 23.11 -11.65
C ASP A 376 -2.12 22.10 -10.71
N PHE A 377 -0.84 21.78 -10.97
CA PHE A 377 -0.08 20.85 -10.13
C PHE A 377 0.17 21.40 -8.72
N ASP A 378 0.54 22.68 -8.60
CA ASP A 378 0.81 23.33 -7.32
C ASP A 378 -0.48 23.45 -6.49
N HIS A 379 -1.62 23.74 -7.12
CA HIS A 379 -2.93 23.74 -6.44
C HIS A 379 -3.31 22.35 -5.90
N PHE A 380 -3.10 21.30 -6.70
CA PHE A 380 -3.21 19.92 -6.24
C PHE A 380 -2.29 19.67 -5.03
N TRP A 381 -1.00 19.96 -5.16
CA TRP A 381 0.00 19.66 -4.13
C TRP A 381 -0.32 20.34 -2.80
N ASN A 382 -0.68 21.63 -2.84
CA ASN A 382 -0.97 22.43 -1.66
C ASN A 382 -2.26 22.03 -0.94
N THR A 383 -3.18 21.35 -1.65
CA THR A 383 -4.41 20.81 -1.04
C THR A 383 -4.10 19.61 -0.13
N PHE A 384 -3.04 18.84 -0.43
CA PHE A 384 -2.67 17.63 0.30
C PHE A 384 -1.65 17.95 1.40
N LYS A 385 -2.12 18.67 2.43
CA LYS A 385 -1.28 19.21 3.52
C LYS A 385 -0.35 18.18 4.17
N HIS A 386 -0.75 16.92 4.28
CA HIS A 386 0.07 15.85 4.86
C HIS A 386 1.33 15.52 4.02
N PHE A 387 1.37 15.83 2.72
CA PHE A 387 2.58 15.69 1.92
C PHE A 387 3.67 16.66 2.37
N ASN A 388 3.29 17.88 2.77
CA ASN A 388 4.22 18.92 3.24
C ASN A 388 4.78 18.66 4.64
N LYS A 389 4.37 17.58 5.34
CA LYS A 389 5.01 17.15 6.59
C LYS A 389 6.36 16.47 6.39
N ALA A 390 6.68 16.09 5.15
CA ALA A 390 8.00 15.59 4.78
C ALA A 390 8.77 16.65 4.00
N GLU A 391 10.05 16.79 4.31
CA GLU A 391 10.99 17.64 3.57
C GLU A 391 11.76 16.80 2.54
N GLY A 392 12.30 17.45 1.50
CA GLY A 392 13.15 16.79 0.50
C GLY A 392 12.42 16.20 -0.70
N TRP A 393 11.20 16.65 -0.98
CA TRP A 393 10.51 16.33 -2.23
C TRP A 393 11.23 16.91 -3.44
N THR A 394 11.40 16.10 -4.49
CA THR A 394 11.72 16.58 -5.83
C THR A 394 10.51 16.39 -6.74
N PHE A 395 10.35 17.26 -7.73
CA PHE A 395 9.23 17.22 -8.67
C PHE A 395 9.77 16.95 -10.08
N GLU A 396 9.66 15.70 -10.50
CA GLU A 396 10.32 15.19 -11.70
C GLU A 396 9.38 15.16 -12.91
N ASP A 397 9.94 15.43 -14.09
CA ASP A 397 9.24 15.28 -15.37
C ASP A 397 9.53 13.89 -15.98
N PHE A 398 8.50 13.04 -15.95
CA PHE A 398 8.55 11.67 -16.48
C PHE A 398 7.94 11.59 -17.89
N SER A 399 7.78 12.71 -18.60
CA SER A 399 7.29 12.74 -19.98
C SER A 399 8.29 12.14 -20.98
N GLY A 400 9.58 12.12 -20.65
CA GLY A 400 10.64 11.65 -21.54
C GLY A 400 10.59 10.15 -21.82
N ASN A 401 10.61 9.78 -23.10
CA ASN A 401 10.70 8.40 -23.57
C ASN A 401 12.13 7.82 -23.64
N PRO A 402 13.19 8.58 -24.00
CA PRO A 402 14.53 8.02 -24.09
C PRO A 402 15.00 7.40 -22.77
N LYS A 403 15.71 6.28 -22.88
CA LYS A 403 16.29 5.64 -21.69
C LYS A 403 17.39 6.52 -21.11
N LYS A 404 17.39 6.65 -19.78
CA LYS A 404 18.39 7.37 -18.99
C LYS A 404 19.27 6.38 -18.25
N ASP A 405 20.58 6.58 -18.33
CA ASP A 405 21.54 5.88 -17.46
C ASP A 405 21.30 6.27 -16.00
N GLN A 406 21.78 5.41 -15.10
CA GLN A 406 21.57 5.55 -13.67
C GLN A 406 22.89 5.48 -12.92
N VAL A 407 23.03 6.39 -11.96
CA VAL A 407 24.16 6.45 -11.03
C VAL A 407 23.60 6.51 -9.62
N ALA A 408 24.00 5.58 -8.76
CA ALA A 408 23.71 5.65 -7.34
C ALA A 408 24.91 6.27 -6.61
N VAL A 409 24.68 7.34 -5.86
CA VAL A 409 25.73 7.97 -5.04
C VAL A 409 25.59 7.47 -3.60
N LEU A 410 26.52 6.61 -3.19
CA LEU A 410 26.58 6.13 -1.82
C LEU A 410 27.56 6.99 -1.03
N ARG A 411 27.08 7.63 0.04
CA ARG A 411 27.94 8.35 0.97
C ARG A 411 28.12 7.57 2.27
N VAL A 412 29.36 7.43 2.70
CA VAL A 412 29.75 6.65 3.88
C VAL A 412 30.58 7.54 4.78
N SER A 413 30.12 7.71 6.03
CA SER A 413 30.87 8.39 7.08
C SER A 413 31.61 7.38 7.95
N LYS A 414 32.82 7.72 8.39
CA LYS A 414 33.52 6.91 9.40
C LYS A 414 32.74 7.00 10.70
N LYS A 415 32.37 5.86 11.28
CA LYS A 415 31.78 5.83 12.62
C LYS A 415 32.86 6.27 13.61
N THR A 416 32.77 7.50 14.13
CA THR A 416 33.55 7.93 15.29
C THR A 416 33.04 7.15 16.49
N ASN A 417 33.91 6.33 17.09
CA ASN A 417 33.60 5.60 18.31
C ASN A 417 33.44 6.54 19.51
#